data_AF-A0A1L8D6W0-F1
#
_entry.id   AF-A0A1L8D6W0-F1
#
_cell.length_a   1.000
_cell.length_b   1.000
_cell.length_c   1.000
_cell.angle_alpha   90.00
_cell.angle_beta   90.00
_cell.angle_gamma   90.00
#
_symmetry.space_group_name_H-M   'P 1'
#
loop_
_entity.id
_entity.type
_entity.pdbx_description
1 polymer ?
#
loop_
_entity_poly.entity_id
_entity_poly.type
_entity_poly.pdbx_seq_one_letter_code
_entity_poly.pdbx_strand_id
1 'polypeptide(L)'
;FYIRTGHHNPKAFPIESRVQVAERVQIGYYELGPAVKDRISTFVELTSDSRPEDPSVKLHSGLYYHCNDVWNPEVGDLRIQFAFAGLEGETYTVVGRLQRGLIVPYETSLKSHVLLTYKGQLSVTEAFKQEHHSQRMTTWTIRFFGWLLLFFAATATASVLHVALAQNRFFSRIAPDPAHPVSTNFILSFSLALLITALAWAFHRPWMGAGLLLAAASPFLYCARGVAQYNRVN
;
A
#
# COMPACT_ATOMS: atom_id res chain seq x y z
N PHE A 1 -31.24 9.79 -10.57
CA PHE A 1 -32.11 10.59 -11.45
C PHE A 1 -33.56 10.44 -11.01
N TYR A 2 -34.24 11.56 -10.73
CA TYR A 2 -35.63 11.61 -10.25
C TYR A 2 -36.66 11.45 -11.40
N ILE A 3 -36.24 11.64 -12.66
CA ILE A 3 -37.03 11.40 -13.87
C ILE A 3 -36.27 10.36 -14.71
N ARG A 4 -36.87 9.19 -14.96
CA ARG A 4 -36.26 8.08 -15.74
C ARG A 4 -36.75 8.01 -17.19
N THR A 5 -37.83 8.72 -17.50
CA THR A 5 -38.47 8.71 -18.82
C THR A 5 -37.71 9.62 -19.78
N GLY A 6 -37.23 9.08 -20.91
CA GLY A 6 -36.56 9.82 -21.98
C GLY A 6 -35.03 9.73 -21.98
N HIS A 7 -34.41 9.25 -20.90
CA HIS A 7 -32.97 9.06 -20.82
C HIS A 7 -32.60 7.58 -21.00
N HIS A 8 -31.97 7.25 -22.12
CA HIS A 8 -31.44 5.91 -22.39
C HIS A 8 -29.92 5.94 -22.32
N ASN A 9 -29.37 5.73 -21.12
CA ASN A 9 -27.93 5.56 -20.97
C ASN A 9 -27.53 4.14 -21.44
N PRO A 10 -26.38 3.98 -22.10
CA PRO A 10 -25.83 2.66 -22.39
C PRO A 10 -25.66 1.88 -21.08
N LYS A 11 -26.02 0.59 -21.11
CA LYS A 11 -25.93 -0.29 -19.94
C LYS A 11 -24.54 -0.89 -19.74
N ALA A 12 -23.71 -0.86 -20.79
CA ALA A 12 -22.35 -1.39 -20.79
C ALA A 12 -21.51 -0.64 -21.82
N PHE A 13 -20.20 -0.60 -21.58
CA PHE A 13 -19.24 -0.17 -22.60
C PHE A 13 -19.05 -1.30 -23.62
N PRO A 14 -18.89 -0.99 -24.91
CA PRO A 14 -18.64 -2.00 -25.94
C PRO A 14 -17.22 -2.58 -25.90
N ILE A 15 -16.28 -1.91 -25.22
CA ILE A 15 -14.88 -2.33 -25.10
C ILE A 15 -14.43 -2.17 -23.65
N GLU A 16 -13.70 -3.16 -23.15
CA GLU A 16 -13.06 -3.14 -21.84
C GLU A 16 -11.55 -2.98 -21.99
N SER A 17 -10.92 -2.41 -20.96
CA SER A 17 -9.46 -2.33 -20.88
C SER A 17 -8.86 -3.73 -20.84
N ARG A 18 -7.84 -3.97 -21.69
CA ARG A 18 -7.14 -5.26 -21.79
C ARG A 18 -5.64 -5.02 -21.86
N VAL A 19 -4.88 -5.83 -21.14
CA VAL A 19 -3.43 -5.86 -21.20
C VAL A 19 -3.01 -7.02 -22.09
N GLN A 20 -2.20 -6.73 -23.11
CA GLN A 20 -1.58 -7.73 -23.96
C GLN A 20 -0.10 -7.85 -23.58
N VAL A 21 0.33 -9.07 -23.24
CA VAL A 21 1.71 -9.35 -22.85
C VAL A 21 2.39 -10.11 -23.98
N ALA A 22 3.57 -9.67 -24.38
CA ALA A 22 4.36 -10.36 -25.40
C ALA A 22 4.70 -11.80 -24.95
N GLU A 23 4.60 -12.74 -25.90
CA GLU A 23 4.87 -14.16 -25.61
C GLU A 23 6.31 -14.36 -25.16
N ARG A 24 7.27 -13.85 -25.95
CA ARG A 24 8.71 -13.93 -25.69
C ARG A 24 9.27 -12.56 -25.36
N VAL A 25 9.87 -12.44 -24.18
CA VAL A 25 10.57 -11.22 -23.73
C VAL A 25 11.90 -11.67 -23.15
N GLN A 26 12.99 -11.00 -23.51
CA GLN A 26 14.34 -11.40 -23.13
C GLN A 26 15.13 -10.22 -22.56
N ILE A 27 16.03 -10.50 -21.62
CA ILE A 27 17.09 -9.60 -21.18
C ILE A 27 18.41 -10.28 -21.50
N GLY A 28 19.15 -9.72 -22.47
CA GLY A 28 20.32 -10.38 -23.04
C GLY A 28 19.94 -11.73 -23.65
N TYR A 29 20.54 -12.81 -23.17
CA TYR A 29 20.28 -14.18 -23.65
C TYR A 29 19.21 -14.93 -22.84
N TYR A 30 18.63 -14.30 -21.83
CA TYR A 30 17.71 -14.97 -20.89
C TYR A 30 16.28 -14.53 -21.13
N GLU A 31 15.36 -15.49 -21.13
CA GLU A 31 13.93 -15.23 -21.28
C GLU A 31 13.28 -14.90 -19.94
N LEU A 32 12.28 -14.02 -19.95
CA LEU A 32 11.53 -13.61 -18.78
C LEU A 32 10.31 -14.49 -18.56
N GLY A 33 10.24 -15.13 -17.39
CA GLY A 33 9.05 -15.86 -16.98
C GLY A 33 7.83 -14.95 -16.79
N PRO A 34 6.60 -15.51 -16.81
CA PRO A 34 5.37 -14.73 -16.64
C PRO A 34 5.38 -13.83 -15.40
N ALA A 35 5.83 -14.35 -14.26
CA ALA A 35 5.93 -13.60 -13.00
C ALA A 35 6.88 -12.38 -13.07
N VAL A 36 7.86 -12.39 -13.98
CA VAL A 36 8.75 -11.23 -14.22
C VAL A 36 8.02 -10.21 -15.09
N LYS A 37 7.36 -10.66 -16.15
CA LYS A 37 6.57 -9.81 -17.06
C LYS A 37 5.48 -9.07 -16.30
N ASP A 38 4.78 -9.74 -15.38
CA ASP A 38 3.73 -9.14 -14.54
C ASP A 38 4.24 -8.02 -13.62
N ARG A 39 5.54 -8.00 -13.29
CA ARG A 39 6.16 -6.94 -12.47
C ARG A 39 6.57 -5.71 -13.29
N ILE A 40 6.58 -5.80 -14.62
CA ILE A 40 6.84 -4.68 -15.52
C ILE A 40 5.50 -4.00 -15.81
N SER A 41 4.99 -3.26 -14.82
CA SER A 41 3.67 -2.62 -14.85
C SER A 41 3.73 -1.10 -14.80
N THR A 42 4.92 -0.51 -15.04
CA THR A 42 5.07 0.94 -15.20
C THR A 42 4.68 1.31 -16.62
N PHE A 43 3.38 1.56 -16.83
CA PHE A 43 2.83 1.95 -18.11
C PHE A 43 3.14 3.41 -18.44
N VAL A 44 3.60 3.64 -19.66
CA VAL A 44 3.75 4.96 -20.26
C VAL A 44 2.67 5.12 -21.31
N GLU A 45 1.95 6.23 -21.25
CA GLU A 45 0.91 6.58 -22.21
C GLU A 45 1.50 6.77 -23.61
N LEU A 46 0.87 6.14 -24.59
CA LEU A 46 1.22 6.25 -26.00
C LEU A 46 0.23 7.18 -26.69
N THR A 47 0.71 8.36 -27.08
CA THR A 47 -0.03 9.26 -27.97
C THR A 47 0.14 8.79 -29.40
N SER A 48 -0.97 8.67 -30.12
CA SER A 48 -0.95 8.22 -31.50
C SER A 48 -1.02 9.39 -32.48
N ASP A 49 -0.21 9.33 -33.54
CA ASP A 49 -0.28 10.26 -34.67
C ASP A 49 -0.91 9.61 -35.91
N SER A 50 -1.22 8.31 -35.85
CA SER A 50 -1.81 7.59 -36.97
C SER A 50 -3.29 7.90 -37.08
N ARG A 51 -3.70 8.42 -38.23
CA ARG A 51 -5.12 8.64 -38.54
C ARG A 51 -5.86 7.30 -38.59
N PRO A 52 -6.98 7.14 -37.87
CA PRO A 52 -7.80 5.92 -37.96
C PRO A 52 -8.39 5.78 -39.37
N GLU A 53 -8.47 4.53 -39.86
CA GLU A 53 -9.09 4.21 -41.14
C GLU A 53 -10.62 4.36 -41.08
N ASP A 54 -11.21 4.02 -39.95
CA ASP A 54 -12.64 4.18 -39.70
C ASP A 54 -12.99 5.66 -39.43
N PRO A 55 -13.83 6.29 -40.28
CA PRO A 55 -14.20 7.70 -40.12
C PRO A 55 -15.07 7.98 -38.88
N SER A 56 -15.70 6.96 -38.29
CA SER A 56 -16.43 7.10 -37.02
C SER A 56 -15.49 7.34 -35.83
N VAL A 57 -14.22 6.98 -35.98
CA VAL A 57 -13.18 7.18 -34.97
C VAL A 57 -12.43 8.47 -35.28
N LYS A 58 -12.33 9.35 -34.29
CA LYS A 58 -11.66 10.63 -34.39
C LYS A 58 -10.38 10.60 -33.57
N LEU A 59 -9.29 11.12 -34.13
CA LEU A 59 -8.04 11.33 -33.40
C LEU A 59 -7.99 12.76 -32.88
N HIS A 60 -7.84 12.94 -31.58
CA HIS A 60 -7.66 14.26 -30.97
C HIS A 60 -6.66 14.18 -29.80
N SER A 61 -5.64 15.03 -29.83
CA SER A 61 -4.57 15.09 -28.81
C SER A 61 -3.92 13.72 -28.53
N GLY A 62 -3.71 12.93 -29.59
CA GLY A 62 -3.09 11.60 -29.48
C GLY A 62 -4.01 10.47 -29.02
N LEU A 63 -5.30 10.76 -28.76
CA LEU A 63 -6.30 9.81 -28.26
C LEU A 63 -7.37 9.53 -29.31
N TYR A 64 -7.89 8.32 -29.28
CA TYR A 64 -8.97 7.91 -30.18
C TYR A 64 -10.32 8.09 -29.50
N TYR A 65 -11.25 8.71 -30.21
CA TYR A 65 -12.60 8.96 -29.77
C TYR A 65 -13.59 8.31 -30.72
N HIS A 66 -14.60 7.66 -30.17
CA HIS A 66 -15.78 7.25 -30.93
C HIS A 66 -16.95 8.08 -30.39
N CYS A 67 -17.21 9.20 -31.06
CA CYS A 67 -18.19 10.21 -30.66
C CYS A 67 -18.68 11.07 -31.82
N ASN A 68 -19.86 11.69 -31.67
CA ASN A 68 -20.42 12.62 -32.64
C ASN A 68 -19.71 13.98 -32.67
N ASP A 69 -19.26 14.48 -31.52
CA ASP A 69 -18.44 15.70 -31.38
C ASP A 69 -17.41 15.49 -30.27
N VAL A 70 -16.16 15.83 -30.53
CA VAL A 70 -15.07 15.73 -29.53
C VAL A 70 -15.20 16.86 -28.50
N TRP A 71 -15.75 18.01 -28.88
CA TRP A 71 -15.89 19.19 -28.02
C TRP A 71 -17.17 19.15 -27.18
N ASN A 72 -18.15 18.34 -27.57
CA ASN A 72 -19.41 18.15 -26.87
C ASN A 72 -19.70 16.64 -26.67
N PRO A 73 -18.99 15.97 -25.75
CA PRO A 73 -19.14 14.53 -25.53
C PRO A 73 -20.49 14.17 -24.89
N GLU A 74 -21.11 13.12 -25.39
CA GLU A 74 -22.40 12.59 -24.93
C GLU A 74 -22.23 11.29 -24.11
N VAL A 75 -23.28 10.94 -23.36
CA VAL A 75 -23.26 9.72 -22.56
C VAL A 75 -23.25 8.50 -23.49
N GLY A 76 -22.14 7.76 -23.48
CA GLY A 76 -21.92 6.59 -24.32
C GLY A 76 -20.78 6.73 -25.32
N ASP A 77 -20.25 7.94 -25.47
CA ASP A 77 -19.02 8.18 -26.22
C ASP A 77 -17.82 7.45 -25.59
N LEU A 78 -16.90 7.03 -26.45
CA LEU A 78 -15.71 6.29 -26.03
C LEU A 78 -14.46 7.11 -26.23
N ARG A 79 -13.52 6.98 -25.27
CA ARG A 79 -12.15 7.47 -25.38
C ARG A 79 -11.19 6.32 -25.12
N ILE A 80 -10.28 6.08 -26.05
CA ILE A 80 -9.29 5.01 -25.99
C ILE A 80 -7.89 5.64 -25.88
N GLN A 81 -7.17 5.25 -24.84
CA GLN A 81 -5.76 5.56 -24.59
C GLN A 81 -4.99 4.25 -24.64
N PHE A 82 -3.92 4.20 -25.45
CA PHE A 82 -2.97 3.12 -25.43
C PHE A 82 -1.84 3.42 -24.44
N ALA A 83 -1.30 2.40 -23.80
CA ALA A 83 -0.12 2.53 -22.97
C ALA A 83 0.72 1.25 -23.10
N PHE A 84 2.03 1.38 -22.91
CA PHE A 84 2.97 0.24 -22.97
C PHE A 84 3.87 0.23 -21.74
N ALA A 85 4.41 -0.94 -21.40
CA ALA A 85 5.42 -1.11 -20.37
C ALA A 85 6.49 -2.10 -20.87
N GLY A 86 7.77 -1.82 -20.63
CA GLY A 86 8.86 -2.67 -21.08
C GLY A 86 9.15 -2.56 -22.58
N LEU A 87 9.50 -1.35 -23.03
CA LEU A 87 9.89 -1.12 -24.43
C LEU A 87 11.24 -1.75 -24.74
N GLU A 88 11.43 -2.22 -25.98
CA GLU A 88 12.73 -2.70 -26.44
C GLU A 88 13.80 -1.61 -26.27
N GLY A 89 14.97 -1.99 -25.75
CA GLY A 89 16.06 -1.08 -25.42
C GLY A 89 15.99 -0.48 -24.01
N GLU A 90 14.88 -0.63 -23.29
CA GLU A 90 14.84 -0.25 -21.87
C GLU A 90 15.73 -1.19 -21.03
N THR A 91 16.44 -0.59 -20.08
CA THR A 91 17.27 -1.34 -19.15
C THR A 91 16.46 -1.76 -17.93
N TYR A 92 16.55 -3.03 -17.57
CA TYR A 92 15.95 -3.59 -16.35
C TYR A 92 16.97 -4.44 -15.60
N THR A 93 16.90 -4.39 -14.27
CA THR A 93 17.61 -5.29 -13.38
C THR A 93 16.63 -6.30 -12.82
N VAL A 94 16.89 -7.58 -13.09
CA VAL A 94 16.06 -8.69 -12.61
C VAL A 94 16.90 -9.64 -11.78
N VAL A 95 16.43 -9.96 -10.56
CA VAL A 95 17.06 -10.94 -9.68
C VAL A 95 16.08 -12.08 -9.45
N GLY A 96 16.43 -13.27 -9.90
CA GLY A 96 15.60 -14.47 -9.79
C GLY A 96 16.42 -15.74 -10.00
N ARG A 97 15.75 -16.89 -9.99
CA ARG A 97 16.35 -18.19 -10.29
C ARG A 97 16.40 -18.39 -11.80
N LEU A 98 17.55 -18.80 -12.32
CA LEU A 98 17.65 -19.24 -13.71
C LEU A 98 17.30 -20.72 -13.83
N GLN A 99 16.31 -21.05 -14.67
CA GLN A 99 15.89 -22.41 -14.95
C GLN A 99 15.76 -22.61 -16.47
N ARG A 100 16.66 -23.40 -17.06
CA ARG A 100 16.66 -23.70 -18.52
C ARG A 100 16.62 -22.45 -19.42
N GLY A 101 17.34 -21.38 -19.04
CA GLY A 101 17.35 -20.11 -19.79
C GLY A 101 16.21 -19.15 -19.46
N LEU A 102 15.24 -19.56 -18.64
CA LEU A 102 14.13 -18.74 -18.17
C LEU A 102 14.39 -18.21 -16.76
N ILE A 103 14.17 -16.91 -16.54
CA ILE A 103 14.21 -16.30 -15.22
C ILE A 103 12.86 -16.49 -14.53
N VAL A 104 12.86 -17.18 -13.39
CA VAL A 104 11.67 -17.51 -12.61
C VAL A 104 11.86 -17.10 -11.14
N PRO A 105 10.78 -16.96 -10.34
CA PRO A 105 10.90 -16.69 -8.92
C PRO A 105 11.74 -17.76 -8.20
N TYR A 106 12.62 -17.33 -7.30
CA TYR A 106 13.36 -18.23 -6.42
C TYR A 106 12.52 -18.55 -5.18
N GLU A 107 12.25 -19.82 -4.92
CA GLU A 107 11.60 -20.26 -3.69
C GLU A 107 12.63 -20.47 -2.58
N THR A 108 12.46 -19.77 -1.47
CA THR A 108 13.32 -19.91 -0.28
C THR A 108 12.90 -21.12 0.57
N SER A 109 13.75 -21.51 1.53
CA SER A 109 13.42 -22.56 2.51
C SER A 109 12.15 -22.27 3.33
N LEU A 110 11.74 -21.00 3.42
CA LEU A 110 10.53 -20.57 4.11
C LEU A 110 9.31 -20.47 3.18
N LYS A 111 9.36 -21.08 1.98
CA LYS A 111 8.31 -21.01 0.93
C LYS A 111 7.96 -19.59 0.48
N SER A 112 8.87 -18.63 0.71
CA SER A 112 8.72 -17.28 0.18
C SER A 112 9.36 -17.18 -1.19
N HIS A 113 8.75 -16.40 -2.08
CA HIS A 113 9.22 -16.23 -3.45
C HIS A 113 10.03 -14.93 -3.55
N VAL A 114 11.30 -15.05 -3.95
CA VAL A 114 12.18 -13.92 -4.22
C VAL A 114 12.27 -13.74 -5.73
N LEU A 115 11.70 -12.63 -6.19
CA LEU A 115 11.87 -12.12 -7.53
C LEU A 115 11.97 -10.61 -7.40
N LEU A 116 13.05 -10.00 -7.87
CA LEU A 116 13.23 -8.55 -7.86
C LEU A 116 13.22 -8.06 -9.31
N THR A 117 12.51 -6.98 -9.58
CA THR A 117 12.40 -6.38 -10.91
C THR A 117 12.42 -4.88 -10.75
N TYR A 118 13.46 -4.24 -11.28
CA TYR A 118 13.68 -2.81 -11.18
C TYR A 118 14.00 -2.24 -12.55
N LYS A 119 13.46 -1.07 -12.87
CA LYS A 119 13.84 -0.31 -14.05
C LYS A 119 15.22 0.32 -13.83
N GLY A 120 16.07 0.26 -14.84
CA GLY A 120 17.44 0.75 -14.83
C GLY A 120 18.49 -0.31 -14.50
N GLN A 121 19.75 0.11 -14.53
CA GLN A 121 20.91 -0.70 -14.18
C GLN A 121 21.22 -0.52 -12.70
N LEU A 122 20.95 -1.55 -11.91
CA LEU A 122 21.29 -1.61 -10.50
C LEU A 122 22.29 -2.73 -10.27
N SER A 123 23.26 -2.49 -9.41
CA SER A 123 24.07 -3.58 -8.86
C SER A 123 23.22 -4.50 -7.97
N VAL A 124 23.71 -5.72 -7.74
CA VAL A 124 23.03 -6.69 -6.86
C VAL A 124 22.82 -6.11 -5.46
N THR A 125 23.82 -5.42 -4.92
CA THR A 125 23.74 -4.80 -3.59
C THR A 125 22.71 -3.68 -3.54
N GLU A 126 22.61 -2.86 -4.58
CA GLU A 126 21.60 -1.80 -4.68
C GLU A 126 20.19 -2.36 -4.80
N ALA A 127 19.98 -3.39 -5.63
CA ALA A 127 18.67 -4.04 -5.78
C ALA A 127 18.14 -4.60 -4.44
N PHE A 128 18.98 -5.30 -3.68
CA PHE A 128 18.58 -5.81 -2.35
C PHE A 128 18.42 -4.68 -1.32
N LYS A 129 19.26 -3.65 -1.36
CA LYS A 129 19.12 -2.48 -0.48
C LYS A 129 17.79 -1.76 -0.72
N GLN A 130 17.40 -1.59 -1.99
CA GLN A 130 16.14 -1.00 -2.38
C GLN A 130 14.95 -1.86 -1.94
N GLU A 131 15.02 -3.18 -2.11
CA GLU A 131 13.98 -4.09 -1.65
C GLU A 131 13.78 -4.01 -0.13
N HIS A 132 14.87 -4.07 0.64
CA HIS A 132 14.81 -3.93 2.09
C HIS A 132 14.27 -2.57 2.53
N HIS A 133 14.63 -1.49 1.82
CA HIS A 133 14.11 -0.16 2.08
C HIS A 133 12.60 -0.10 1.80
N SER A 134 12.13 -0.64 0.67
CA SER A 134 10.71 -0.71 0.32
C SER A 134 9.91 -1.48 1.39
N GLN A 135 10.39 -2.65 1.81
CA GLN A 135 9.70 -3.44 2.83
C GLN A 135 9.72 -2.78 4.20
N ARG A 136 10.80 -2.07 4.53
CA ARG A 136 10.84 -1.21 5.72
C ARG A 136 9.75 -0.14 5.61
N MET A 137 9.72 0.64 4.55
CA MET A 137 8.75 1.72 4.36
C MET A 137 7.31 1.22 4.42
N THR A 138 6.97 0.17 3.67
CA THR A 138 5.65 -0.47 3.69
C THR A 138 5.24 -0.87 5.11
N THR A 139 6.14 -1.53 5.84
CA THR A 139 5.84 -1.97 7.22
C THR A 139 5.62 -0.78 8.15
N TRP A 140 6.45 0.28 8.07
CA TRP A 140 6.29 1.47 8.90
C TRP A 140 5.01 2.24 8.55
N THR A 141 4.65 2.33 7.26
CA THR A 141 3.39 2.93 6.80
C THR A 141 2.19 2.18 7.38
N ILE A 142 2.16 0.85 7.29
CA ILE A 142 1.08 0.04 7.86
C ILE A 142 0.99 0.24 9.38
N ARG A 143 2.12 0.29 10.08
CA ARG A 143 2.14 0.56 11.54
C ARG A 143 1.63 1.95 11.90
N PHE A 144 1.99 2.97 11.12
CA PHE A 144 1.52 4.33 11.32
C PHE A 144 0.00 4.41 11.16
N PHE A 145 -0.55 3.84 10.07
CA PHE A 145 -2.00 3.80 9.87
C PHE A 145 -2.71 2.92 10.90
N GLY A 146 -2.12 1.79 11.30
CA GLY A 146 -2.66 0.94 12.35
C GLY A 146 -2.73 1.68 13.70
N TRP A 147 -1.69 2.43 14.05
CA TRP A 147 -1.71 3.30 15.22
C TRP A 147 -2.78 4.40 15.11
N LEU A 148 -2.92 5.04 13.95
CA LEU A 148 -3.95 6.07 13.73
C LEU A 148 -5.37 5.49 13.90
N LEU A 149 -5.61 4.28 13.41
CA LEU A 149 -6.86 3.56 13.64
C LEU A 149 -7.11 3.30 15.13
N LEU A 150 -6.10 2.84 15.87
CA LEU A 150 -6.20 2.66 17.32
C LEU A 150 -6.46 3.96 18.06
N PHE A 151 -5.87 5.07 17.62
CA PHE A 151 -6.13 6.39 18.17
C PHE A 151 -7.59 6.78 17.98
N PHE A 152 -8.12 6.70 16.76
CA PHE A 152 -9.53 7.01 16.51
C PHE A 152 -10.47 6.08 17.26
N ALA A 153 -10.18 4.78 17.33
CA ALA A 153 -10.94 3.83 18.12
C ALA A 153 -10.96 4.20 19.61
N ALA A 154 -9.81 4.55 20.19
CA ALA A 154 -9.71 5.00 21.57
C ALA A 154 -10.49 6.30 21.81
N THR A 155 -10.45 7.26 20.88
CA THR A 155 -11.23 8.50 21.00
C THR A 155 -12.74 8.26 20.91
N ALA A 156 -13.20 7.40 19.99
CA ALA A 156 -14.61 7.11 19.81
C ALA A 156 -15.19 6.32 21.01
N THR A 157 -14.37 5.48 21.65
CA THR A 157 -14.77 4.67 22.81
C THR A 157 -14.41 5.31 24.15
N ALA A 158 -13.85 6.52 24.14
CA ALA A 158 -13.30 7.16 25.33
C ALA A 158 -14.32 7.33 26.46
N SER A 159 -15.56 7.72 26.13
CA SER A 159 -16.62 7.92 27.14
C SER A 159 -16.95 6.65 27.91
N VAL A 160 -17.10 5.53 27.19
CA VAL A 160 -17.42 4.21 27.77
C VAL A 160 -16.24 3.69 28.61
N LEU A 161 -15.03 3.77 28.07
CA LEU A 161 -13.80 3.35 28.76
C LEU A 161 -13.53 4.19 30.00
N HIS A 162 -13.77 5.50 29.94
CA HIS A 162 -13.57 6.40 31.07
C HIS A 162 -14.45 6.01 32.27
N VAL A 163 -15.74 5.77 32.02
CA VAL A 163 -16.67 5.34 33.08
C VAL A 163 -16.30 3.96 33.63
N ALA A 164 -15.93 3.01 32.75
CA ALA A 164 -15.55 1.67 33.17
C ALA A 164 -14.28 1.65 34.04
N LEU A 165 -13.29 2.50 33.73
CA LEU A 165 -12.00 2.55 34.41
C LEU A 165 -11.98 3.48 35.64
N ALA A 166 -13.05 4.23 35.90
CA ALA A 166 -13.13 5.19 36.99
C ALA A 166 -13.08 4.57 38.40
N GLN A 167 -13.37 3.26 38.54
CA GLN A 167 -13.49 2.60 39.85
C GLN A 167 -12.16 2.51 40.63
N ASN A 168 -11.01 2.45 39.96
CA ASN A 168 -9.70 2.33 40.59
C ASN A 168 -8.84 3.55 40.28
N ARG A 169 -8.16 4.11 41.28
CA ARG A 169 -7.27 5.27 41.15
C ARG A 169 -6.19 5.08 40.08
N PHE A 170 -5.62 3.88 39.96
CA PHE A 170 -4.62 3.59 38.93
C PHE A 170 -5.22 3.65 37.52
N PHE A 171 -6.35 2.95 37.31
CA PHE A 171 -7.01 2.90 36.00
C PHE A 171 -7.62 4.25 35.60
N SER A 172 -8.11 5.05 36.54
CA SER A 172 -8.64 6.40 36.27
C SER A 172 -7.59 7.36 35.68
N ARG A 173 -6.31 7.25 36.09
CA ARG A 173 -5.22 8.11 35.59
C ARG A 173 -4.79 7.75 34.17
N ILE A 174 -5.13 6.55 33.73
CA ILE A 174 -4.75 5.97 32.45
C ILE A 174 -5.98 5.90 31.53
N ALA A 175 -7.18 6.21 32.04
CA ALA A 175 -8.40 6.14 31.27
C ALA A 175 -8.38 7.17 30.13
N PRO A 176 -8.94 6.83 28.96
CA PRO A 176 -9.07 7.78 27.86
C PRO A 176 -9.88 9.01 28.29
N ASP A 177 -9.46 10.21 27.89
CA ASP A 177 -10.17 11.46 28.13
C ASP A 177 -11.04 11.81 26.90
N PRO A 178 -12.38 11.90 27.05
CA PRO A 178 -13.28 12.32 25.97
C PRO A 178 -13.15 13.81 25.60
N ALA A 179 -12.77 14.67 26.54
CA ALA A 179 -12.68 16.13 26.33
C ALA A 179 -11.32 16.53 25.74
N HIS A 180 -10.24 15.83 26.11
CA HIS A 180 -8.88 16.09 25.63
C HIS A 180 -8.22 14.85 25.01
N PRO A 181 -8.66 14.44 23.80
CA PRO A 181 -8.19 13.19 23.18
C PRO A 181 -6.70 13.17 22.84
N VAL A 182 -6.07 14.33 22.63
CA VAL A 182 -4.67 14.41 22.17
C VAL A 182 -3.66 14.07 23.28
N SER A 183 -4.06 14.08 24.55
CA SER A 183 -3.16 13.72 25.67
C SER A 183 -3.19 12.21 25.94
N THR A 184 -4.15 11.73 26.72
CA THR A 184 -4.16 10.36 27.24
C THR A 184 -4.46 9.35 26.14
N ASN A 185 -5.35 9.65 25.20
CA ASN A 185 -5.75 8.69 24.16
C ASN A 185 -4.61 8.47 23.15
N PHE A 186 -3.81 9.50 22.87
CA PHE A 186 -2.59 9.39 22.06
C PHE A 186 -1.57 8.46 22.71
N ILE A 187 -1.29 8.66 24.00
CA ILE A 187 -0.30 7.86 24.75
C ILE A 187 -0.77 6.41 24.83
N LEU A 188 -2.05 6.17 25.13
CA LEU A 188 -2.65 4.84 25.17
C LEU A 188 -2.59 4.13 23.83
N SER A 189 -3.05 4.79 22.76
CA SER A 189 -3.08 4.19 21.43
C SER A 189 -1.67 3.90 20.92
N PHE A 190 -0.71 4.81 21.18
CA PHE A 190 0.69 4.63 20.83
C PHE A 190 1.32 3.49 21.61
N SER A 191 1.07 3.43 22.91
CA SER A 191 1.52 2.34 23.76
C SER A 191 0.96 0.99 23.32
N LEU A 192 -0.32 0.93 22.95
CA LEU A 192 -0.95 -0.29 22.44
C LEU A 192 -0.36 -0.70 21.08
N ALA A 193 -0.11 0.27 20.18
CA ALA A 193 0.54 0.02 18.90
C ALA A 193 1.98 -0.52 19.08
N LEU A 194 2.74 0.02 20.04
CA LEU A 194 4.06 -0.48 20.40
C LEU A 194 3.99 -1.88 20.99
N LEU A 195 3.01 -2.18 21.85
CA LEU A 195 2.81 -3.52 22.42
C LEU A 195 2.54 -4.56 21.33
N ILE A 196 1.61 -4.27 20.40
CA ILE A 196 1.30 -5.15 19.26
C ILE A 196 2.57 -5.36 18.40
N THR A 197 3.32 -4.29 18.16
CA THR A 197 4.56 -4.36 17.39
C THR A 197 5.64 -5.16 18.11
N ALA A 198 5.81 -4.99 19.43
CA ALA A 198 6.71 -5.79 20.26
C ALA A 198 6.34 -7.28 20.20
N LEU A 199 5.03 -7.56 20.26
CA LEU A 199 4.34 -8.81 19.94
C LEU A 199 4.99 -9.56 18.77
N ALA A 200 4.90 -8.90 17.61
CA ALA A 200 5.36 -9.42 16.35
C ALA A 200 6.89 -9.63 16.30
N TRP A 201 7.66 -8.76 16.96
CA TRP A 201 9.13 -8.85 16.95
C TRP A 201 9.70 -9.83 17.98
N ALA A 202 8.93 -10.24 19.00
CA ALA A 202 9.41 -11.11 20.07
C ALA A 202 10.02 -12.42 19.54
N PHE A 203 9.43 -13.02 18.51
CA PHE A 203 9.89 -14.29 17.93
C PHE A 203 11.01 -14.16 16.90
N HIS A 204 11.07 -13.02 16.18
CA HIS A 204 12.02 -12.83 15.09
C HIS A 204 13.28 -12.08 15.50
N ARG A 205 13.17 -11.09 16.40
CA ARG A 205 14.28 -10.25 16.90
C ARG A 205 14.02 -9.86 18.36
N PRO A 206 14.35 -10.73 19.33
CA PRO A 206 13.93 -10.58 20.73
C PRO A 206 14.41 -9.28 21.37
N TRP A 207 15.62 -8.80 21.04
CA TRP A 207 16.15 -7.55 21.59
C TRP A 207 15.34 -6.32 21.18
N MET A 208 14.88 -6.25 19.91
CA MET A 208 14.03 -5.15 19.47
C MET A 208 12.64 -5.25 20.07
N GLY A 209 12.09 -6.47 20.19
CA GLY A 209 10.83 -6.72 20.88
C GLY A 209 10.86 -6.26 22.33
N ALA A 210 11.91 -6.61 23.07
CA ALA A 210 12.10 -6.18 24.47
C ALA A 210 12.18 -4.66 24.61
N GLY A 211 12.95 -3.98 23.74
CA GLY A 211 13.03 -2.52 23.74
C GLY A 211 11.67 -1.84 23.49
N LEU A 212 10.90 -2.35 22.52
CA LEU A 212 9.55 -1.84 22.23
C LEU A 212 8.56 -2.11 23.38
N LEU A 213 8.68 -3.26 24.05
CA LEU A 213 7.83 -3.62 25.18
C LEU A 213 8.10 -2.72 26.39
N LEU A 214 9.36 -2.40 26.67
CA LEU A 214 9.73 -1.43 27.70
C LEU A 214 9.20 -0.03 27.37
N ALA A 215 9.30 0.39 26.10
CA ALA A 215 8.75 1.66 25.65
C ALA A 215 7.22 1.71 25.82
N ALA A 216 6.51 0.63 25.47
CA ALA A 216 5.08 0.48 25.69
C ALA A 216 4.72 0.51 27.20
N ALA A 217 5.51 -0.12 28.06
CA ALA A 217 5.23 -0.12 29.50
C ALA A 217 5.49 1.24 30.18
N SER A 218 6.29 2.12 29.57
CA SER A 218 6.78 3.35 30.21
C SER A 218 5.69 4.29 30.75
N PRO A 219 4.56 4.54 30.08
CA PRO A 219 3.52 5.43 30.62
C PRO A 219 2.83 4.81 31.85
N PHE A 220 2.59 3.50 31.82
CA PHE A 220 1.98 2.77 32.93
C PHE A 220 2.90 2.76 34.17
N LEU A 221 4.21 2.57 33.97
CA LEU A 221 5.21 2.63 35.04
C LEU A 221 5.28 4.03 35.68
N TYR A 222 5.22 5.08 34.87
CA TYR A 222 5.16 6.47 35.35
C TYR A 222 3.90 6.71 36.21
N CYS A 223 2.73 6.30 35.72
CA CYS A 223 1.48 6.40 36.48
C CYS A 223 1.51 5.59 37.78
N ALA A 224 2.05 4.36 37.75
CA ALA A 224 2.17 3.49 38.92
C ALA A 224 3.05 4.12 40.01
N ARG A 225 4.20 4.69 39.63
CA ARG A 225 5.07 5.41 40.55
C ARG A 225 4.35 6.59 41.23
N GLY A 226 3.60 7.37 40.46
CA GLY A 226 2.84 8.51 40.98
C GLY A 226 1.71 8.09 41.94
N VAL A 227 1.16 6.88 41.84
CA VAL A 227 0.18 6.36 42.81
C VAL A 227 0.89 5.89 44.08
N ALA A 228 2.01 5.18 43.94
CA ALA A 228 2.77 4.65 45.08
C ALA A 228 3.37 5.77 45.97
N GLN A 229 3.83 6.87 45.38
CA GLN A 229 4.35 8.01 46.13
C GLN A 229 3.26 8.73 46.93
N TYR A 230 2.06 8.88 46.37
CA TYR A 230 0.92 9.49 47.07
C TYR A 230 0.48 8.67 48.30
N ASN A 231 0.51 7.34 48.19
CA ASN A 231 0.18 6.44 49.30
C ASN A 231 1.27 6.39 50.39
N ARG A 232 2.46 6.97 50.19
CA ARG A 232 3.51 7.06 51.21
C ARG A 232 3.48 8.36 52.01
N VAL A 233 2.75 9.38 51.54
CA VAL A 233 2.70 10.72 52.14
C VAL A 233 1.42 10.93 52.95
N ASN A 234 0.39 10.11 52.75
CA ASN A 234 -0.80 10.02 53.60
C ASN A 234 -0.70 8.80 54.51
#